data_AF-A0AAD7BP65-F1
#
_entry.id   AF-A0AAD7BP65-F1
#
_cell.length_a   1.000
_cell.length_b   1.000
_cell.length_c   1.000
_cell.angle_alpha   90.00
_cell.angle_beta   90.00
_cell.angle_gamma   90.00
#
_symmetry.space_group_name_H-M   'P 1'
#
loop_
_entity.id
_entity.type
_entity.pdbx_description
1 polymer ?
#
loop_
_entity_poly.entity_id
_entity_poly.type
_entity_poly.pdbx_seq_one_letter_code
_entity_poly.pdbx_strand_id
1 'polypeptide(L)'
;MLAIHNTHFVQSLRENPDDPYYTPHASSFFSATRNACEIITAHIQNFGKHEELFLRWWAVWTSLFNAALILGAVAAKCSQNMIGPKAFVEFFVAVDLFERGAETSFRACGALPFLHRLRDKAIAAYAQYPGQILGLE
;
A
#
# COMPACT_ATOMS: atom_id res chain seq x y z
N MET A 1 -9.49 -7.33 8.93
CA MET A 1 -10.31 -7.89 7.83
C MET A 1 -10.22 -6.95 6.63
N LEU A 2 -9.49 -7.33 5.57
CA LEU A 2 -9.28 -6.51 4.35
C LEU A 2 -10.20 -6.91 3.17
N ALA A 3 -10.93 -8.03 3.29
CA ALA A 3 -11.62 -8.64 2.15
C ALA A 3 -12.96 -7.97 1.77
N ILE A 4 -13.70 -7.39 2.73
CA ILE A 4 -15.06 -6.86 2.49
C ILE A 4 -15.01 -5.51 1.73
N HIS A 5 -13.93 -4.76 1.87
CA HIS A 5 -13.78 -3.45 1.23
C HIS A 5 -13.09 -3.51 -0.14
N ASN A 6 -12.44 -4.61 -0.54
CA ASN A 6 -11.66 -4.66 -1.78
C ASN A 6 -12.50 -4.50 -3.06
N THR A 7 -13.74 -5.00 -3.10
CA THR A 7 -14.62 -4.83 -4.27
C THR A 7 -15.09 -3.39 -4.43
N HIS A 8 -15.58 -2.78 -3.36
CA HIS A 8 -16.00 -1.37 -3.32
C HIS A 8 -14.81 -0.40 -3.48
N PHE A 9 -13.63 -0.78 -2.99
CA PHE A 9 -12.37 -0.08 -3.22
C PHE A 9 -11.99 -0.11 -4.71
N VAL A 10 -12.04 -1.27 -5.36
CA VAL A 10 -11.74 -1.37 -6.80
C VAL A 10 -12.77 -0.60 -7.63
N GLN A 11 -14.04 -0.59 -7.22
CA GLN A 11 -15.09 0.20 -7.89
C GLN A 11 -14.84 1.71 -7.75
N SER A 12 -14.62 2.23 -6.54
CA SER A 12 -14.27 3.64 -6.34
C SER A 12 -13.01 4.06 -7.13
N LEU A 13 -11.98 3.21 -7.14
CA LEU A 13 -10.73 3.45 -7.87
C LEU A 13 -10.87 3.28 -9.41
N ARG A 14 -12.01 2.81 -9.92
CA ARG A 14 -12.35 2.78 -11.35
C ARG A 14 -13.26 3.93 -11.74
N GLU A 15 -14.19 4.30 -10.87
CA GLU A 15 -15.24 5.28 -11.14
C GLU A 15 -14.70 6.71 -11.15
N ASN A 16 -13.85 7.09 -10.19
CA ASN A 16 -13.28 8.43 -10.18
C ASN A 16 -11.93 8.47 -9.43
N PRO A 17 -10.78 8.37 -10.14
CA PRO A 17 -9.46 8.43 -9.52
C PRO A 17 -9.06 9.85 -9.06
N ASP A 18 -9.69 10.88 -9.63
CA ASP A 18 -9.36 12.30 -9.43
C ASP A 18 -10.19 12.94 -8.31
N ASP A 19 -11.41 12.47 -8.07
CA ASP A 19 -12.23 12.94 -6.94
C ASP A 19 -13.00 11.79 -6.26
N PRO A 20 -12.35 11.05 -5.34
CA PRO A 20 -12.98 9.95 -4.61
C PRO A 20 -13.99 10.44 -3.56
N TYR A 21 -14.24 11.74 -3.39
CA TYR A 21 -15.13 12.27 -2.34
C TYR A 21 -16.62 12.14 -2.67
N TYR A 22 -17.00 12.07 -3.94
CA TYR A 22 -18.41 12.06 -4.38
C TYR A 22 -18.97 10.68 -4.78
N THR A 23 -18.19 9.62 -4.65
CA THR A 23 -18.61 8.27 -5.03
C THR A 23 -19.33 7.57 -3.87
N PRO A 24 -20.41 6.78 -4.11
CA PRO A 24 -21.12 6.02 -3.07
C PRO A 24 -20.23 5.11 -2.19
N HIS A 25 -19.02 4.80 -2.68
CA HIS A 25 -18.04 3.93 -2.03
C HIS A 25 -16.88 4.67 -1.35
N ALA A 26 -16.91 6.01 -1.28
CA ALA A 26 -15.86 6.86 -0.70
C ALA A 26 -15.46 6.43 0.72
N SER A 27 -16.43 6.24 1.62
CA SER A 27 -16.17 5.86 3.01
C SER A 27 -15.41 4.52 3.14
N SER A 28 -15.71 3.55 2.25
CA SER A 28 -14.98 2.28 2.20
C SER A 28 -13.55 2.47 1.70
N PHE A 29 -13.33 3.35 0.72
CA PHE A 29 -12.01 3.70 0.22
C PHE A 29 -11.12 4.33 1.31
N PHE A 30 -11.64 5.33 2.03
CA PHE A 30 -10.90 6.00 3.11
C PHE A 30 -10.60 5.05 4.26
N SER A 31 -11.58 4.23 4.66
CA SER A 31 -11.40 3.25 5.73
C SER A 31 -10.36 2.20 5.36
N ALA A 32 -10.39 1.69 4.11
CA ALA A 32 -9.42 0.71 3.62
C ALA A 32 -8.00 1.29 3.54
N THR A 33 -7.86 2.51 3.02
CA THR A 33 -6.57 3.21 2.91
C THR A 33 -5.99 3.48 4.29
N ARG A 34 -6.78 4.06 5.21
CA ARG A 34 -6.35 4.33 6.58
C ARG A 34 -5.93 3.05 7.32
N ASN A 35 -6.73 2.00 7.23
CA ASN A 35 -6.41 0.73 7.86
C ASN A 35 -5.14 0.10 7.25
N ALA A 36 -4.91 0.25 5.95
CA ALA A 36 -3.67 -0.19 5.31
C ALA A 36 -2.44 0.56 5.89
N CYS A 37 -2.56 1.87 6.09
CA CYS A 37 -1.53 2.68 6.75
C CYS A 37 -1.21 2.21 8.17
N GLU A 38 -2.27 1.97 8.97
CA GLU A 38 -2.14 1.49 10.35
C GLU A 38 -1.49 0.09 10.40
N ILE A 39 -1.85 -0.81 9.48
CA ILE A 39 -1.23 -2.13 9.35
C ILE A 39 0.28 -2.01 9.05
N ILE A 40 0.67 -1.21 8.06
CA ILE A 40 2.08 -1.05 7.68
C ILE A 40 2.87 -0.44 8.85
N THR A 41 2.33 0.61 9.48
CA THR A 41 2.96 1.26 10.65
C THR A 41 3.15 0.27 11.81
N ALA A 42 2.11 -0.50 12.13
CA ALA A 42 2.19 -1.52 13.17
C ALA A 42 3.23 -2.60 12.83
N HIS A 43 3.31 -3.03 11.57
CA HIS A 43 4.31 -4.01 11.14
C HIS A 43 5.73 -3.45 11.29
N ILE A 44 6.00 -2.22 10.86
CA ILE A 44 7.33 -1.60 11.01
C ILE A 44 7.76 -1.52 12.48
N GLN A 45 6.86 -1.03 13.35
CA GLN A 45 7.15 -0.85 14.77
C GLN A 45 7.41 -2.18 15.50
N ASN A 46 6.78 -3.27 15.05
CA ASN A 46 6.88 -4.56 15.71
C ASN A 46 7.90 -5.49 15.06
N PHE A 47 8.20 -5.33 13.76
CA PHE A 47 9.20 -6.13 13.05
C PHE A 47 10.57 -5.99 13.71
N GLY A 48 10.99 -4.76 14.05
CA GLY A 48 12.28 -4.53 14.74
C GLY A 48 12.34 -5.06 16.18
N LYS A 49 11.19 -5.31 16.82
CA LYS A 49 11.13 -5.84 18.20
C LYS A 49 11.03 -7.35 18.25
N HIS A 50 10.41 -7.96 17.23
CA HIS A 50 9.98 -9.35 17.23
C HIS A 50 10.23 -10.02 15.86
N GLU A 51 11.38 -9.74 15.26
CA GLU A 51 11.74 -10.17 13.90
C GLU A 51 11.55 -11.68 13.69
N GLU A 52 12.05 -12.51 14.61
CA GLU A 52 11.92 -13.98 14.52
C GLU A 52 10.46 -14.48 14.46
N LEU A 53 9.54 -13.80 15.18
CA LEU A 53 8.12 -14.15 15.17
C LEU A 53 7.46 -13.74 13.84
N PHE A 54 7.82 -12.57 13.33
CA PHE A 54 7.29 -12.03 12.08
C PHE A 54 7.72 -12.87 10.87
N LEU A 55 8.94 -13.39 10.89
CA LEU A 55 9.46 -14.27 9.83
C LEU A 55 8.71 -15.60 9.76
N ARG A 56 8.25 -16.14 10.90
CA ARG A 56 7.56 -17.44 10.96
C ARG A 56 6.05 -17.34 10.74
N TRP A 57 5.43 -16.21 11.08
CA TRP A 57 3.98 -16.09 11.04
C TRP A 57 3.47 -15.61 9.67
N TRP A 58 2.95 -16.55 8.88
CA TRP A 58 2.43 -16.27 7.53
C TRP A 58 1.33 -15.18 7.48
N ALA A 59 0.49 -15.06 8.51
CA ALA A 59 -0.62 -14.11 8.53
C ALA A 59 -0.14 -12.65 8.52
N VAL A 60 1.04 -12.39 9.09
CA VAL A 60 1.73 -11.09 9.06
C VAL A 60 1.94 -10.68 7.61
N TRP A 61 2.66 -11.50 6.84
CA TRP A 61 2.97 -11.25 5.43
C TRP A 61 1.72 -11.12 4.56
N THR A 62 0.69 -11.93 4.80
CA THR A 62 -0.58 -11.81 4.06
C THR A 62 -1.31 -10.50 4.36
N SER A 63 -1.35 -10.07 5.63
CA SER A 63 -1.98 -8.79 6.01
C SER A 63 -1.21 -7.59 5.46
N LEU A 64 0.12 -7.64 5.52
CA LEU A 64 1.02 -6.61 5.00
C LEU A 64 0.93 -6.53 3.47
N PHE A 65 0.86 -7.68 2.77
CA PHE A 65 0.73 -7.72 1.31
C PHE A 65 -0.58 -7.06 0.85
N ASN A 66 -1.69 -7.35 1.53
CA ASN A 66 -2.97 -6.72 1.23
C ASN A 66 -2.95 -5.20 1.51
N ALA A 67 -2.29 -4.76 2.58
CA ALA A 67 -2.12 -3.33 2.85
C ALA A 67 -1.27 -2.64 1.77
N ALA A 68 -0.15 -3.28 1.37
CA ALA A 68 0.71 -2.79 0.30
C ALA A 68 -0.02 -2.75 -1.05
N LEU A 69 -0.88 -3.73 -1.35
CA LEU A 69 -1.73 -3.72 -2.54
C LEU A 69 -2.64 -2.50 -2.61
N ILE A 70 -3.32 -2.18 -1.52
CA ILE A 70 -4.22 -1.03 -1.43
C ILE A 70 -3.43 0.26 -1.63
N LEU A 71 -2.37 0.48 -0.84
CA LEU A 71 -1.60 1.71 -0.93
C LEU A 71 -0.88 1.87 -2.27
N GLY A 72 -0.33 0.80 -2.84
CA GLY A 72 0.29 0.84 -4.15
C GLY A 72 -0.72 1.13 -5.27
N ALA A 73 -1.95 0.65 -5.17
CA ALA A 73 -3.02 1.00 -6.10
C ALA A 73 -3.47 2.46 -5.96
N VAL A 74 -3.61 2.96 -4.73
CA VAL A 74 -3.89 4.38 -4.46
C VAL A 74 -2.75 5.25 -4.98
N ALA A 75 -1.50 4.90 -4.72
CA ALA A 75 -0.34 5.63 -5.20
C ALA A 75 -0.29 5.69 -6.73
N ALA A 76 -0.55 4.58 -7.42
CA ALA A 76 -0.50 4.54 -8.88
C ALA A 76 -1.67 5.27 -9.56
N LYS A 77 -2.84 5.36 -8.92
CA LYS A 77 -4.06 5.91 -9.54
C LYS A 77 -4.46 7.29 -9.05
N CYS A 78 -4.18 7.61 -7.80
CA CYS A 78 -4.54 8.86 -7.16
C CYS A 78 -3.31 9.77 -7.01
N SER A 79 -2.37 9.73 -7.96
CA SER A 79 -1.09 10.46 -7.90
C SER A 79 -1.27 11.99 -7.85
N GLN A 80 -2.36 12.50 -8.41
CA GLN A 80 -2.74 13.91 -8.40
C GLN A 80 -3.55 14.33 -7.15
N ASN A 81 -3.93 13.37 -6.30
CA ASN A 81 -4.74 13.61 -5.12
C ASN A 81 -3.91 13.74 -3.86
N MET A 82 -4.42 14.44 -2.84
CA MET A 82 -3.72 14.69 -1.57
C MET A 82 -3.34 13.40 -0.80
N ILE A 83 -4.07 12.30 -1.05
CA ILE A 83 -3.86 10.99 -0.40
C ILE A 83 -2.74 10.20 -1.08
N GLY A 84 -2.54 10.42 -2.39
CA GLY A 84 -1.57 9.69 -3.20
C GLY A 84 -0.16 9.74 -2.61
N PRO A 85 0.43 10.93 -2.38
CA PRO A 85 1.83 11.05 -1.95
C PRO A 85 2.10 10.31 -0.64
N LYS A 86 1.17 10.41 0.32
CA LYS A 86 1.27 9.66 1.58
C LYS A 86 1.21 8.14 1.33
N ALA A 87 0.27 7.68 0.52
CA ALA A 87 0.16 6.26 0.17
C ALA A 87 1.40 5.76 -0.57
N PHE A 88 2.03 6.59 -1.40
CA PHE A 88 3.27 6.28 -2.11
C PHE A 88 4.42 6.04 -1.14
N VAL A 89 4.65 6.94 -0.18
CA VAL A 89 5.71 6.79 0.82
C VAL A 89 5.50 5.52 1.64
N GLU A 90 4.31 5.33 2.20
CA GLU A 90 4.03 4.17 3.05
C GLU A 90 4.07 2.84 2.27
N PHE A 91 3.66 2.84 1.00
CA PHE A 91 3.83 1.69 0.13
C PHE A 91 5.31 1.32 -0.07
N PHE A 92 6.20 2.30 -0.26
CA PHE A 92 7.63 2.04 -0.40
C PHE A 92 8.23 1.45 0.87
N VAL A 93 7.82 1.92 2.05
CA VAL A 93 8.25 1.31 3.32
C VAL A 93 7.78 -0.14 3.43
N ALA A 94 6.57 -0.44 2.96
CA ALA A 94 6.10 -1.83 2.90
C ALA A 94 6.97 -2.68 1.95
N VAL A 95 7.34 -2.15 0.77
CA VAL A 95 8.23 -2.86 -0.17
C VAL A 95 9.60 -3.14 0.46
N ASP A 96 10.22 -2.19 1.15
CA ASP A 96 11.47 -2.38 1.89
C ASP A 96 11.34 -3.51 2.94
N LEU A 97 10.23 -3.54 3.68
CA LEU A 97 9.97 -4.58 4.66
C LEU A 97 9.83 -5.97 4.01
N PHE A 98 9.25 -6.04 2.81
CA PHE A 98 9.21 -7.28 2.01
C PHE A 98 10.60 -7.66 1.47
N GLU A 99 11.44 -6.71 1.07
CA GLU A 99 12.81 -6.95 0.60
C GLU A 99 13.64 -7.58 1.72
N ARG A 100 13.59 -7.01 2.93
CA ARG A 100 14.23 -7.57 4.13
C ARG A 100 13.67 -8.95 4.51
N GLY A 101 12.34 -9.09 4.48
CA GLY A 101 11.67 -10.33 4.82
C GLY A 101 11.94 -11.48 3.84
N ALA A 102 12.26 -11.18 2.58
CA ALA A 102 12.45 -12.18 1.54
C ALA A 102 13.70 -13.05 1.73
N GLU A 103 14.69 -12.57 2.49
CA GLU A 103 15.87 -13.36 2.85
C GLU A 103 15.50 -14.62 3.65
N THR A 104 14.41 -14.56 4.44
CA THR A 104 14.03 -15.64 5.35
C THR A 104 12.64 -16.22 5.07
N SER A 105 11.72 -15.43 4.50
CA SER A 105 10.32 -15.85 4.26
C SER A 105 10.05 -16.07 2.77
N PHE A 106 9.75 -17.33 2.41
CA PHE A 106 9.34 -17.69 1.05
C PHE A 106 8.12 -16.90 0.57
N ARG A 107 7.20 -16.52 1.48
CA ARG A 107 6.02 -15.72 1.13
C ARG A 107 6.38 -14.28 0.81
N ALA A 108 7.30 -13.69 1.59
CA ALA A 108 7.78 -12.35 1.30
C ALA A 108 8.51 -12.32 -0.06
N CYS A 109 9.40 -13.30 -0.28
CA CYS A 109 10.09 -13.50 -1.55
C CYS A 109 9.12 -13.69 -2.72
N GLY A 110 8.09 -14.51 -2.57
CA GLY A 110 7.08 -14.73 -3.62
C GLY A 110 6.23 -13.50 -3.95
N ALA A 111 6.04 -12.57 -2.99
CA ALA A 111 5.28 -11.35 -3.18
C ALA A 111 6.09 -10.23 -3.86
N LEU A 112 7.42 -10.22 -3.70
CA LEU A 112 8.30 -9.15 -4.19
C LEU A 112 8.17 -8.85 -5.69
N PRO A 113 8.17 -9.83 -6.61
CA PRO A 113 8.05 -9.54 -8.05
C PRO A 113 6.78 -8.76 -8.39
N PHE A 114 5.68 -9.05 -7.67
CA PHE A 114 4.44 -8.32 -7.85
C PHE A 114 4.55 -6.90 -7.29
N LEU A 115 5.10 -6.75 -6.08
CA LEU A 115 5.25 -5.45 -5.42
C LEU A 115 6.19 -4.52 -6.18
N HIS A 116 7.28 -5.03 -6.75
CA HIS A 116 8.18 -4.24 -7.61
C HIS A 116 7.45 -3.74 -8.86
N ARG A 117 6.70 -4.60 -9.55
CA ARG A 117 5.90 -4.15 -10.71
C ARG A 117 4.88 -3.06 -10.33
N LEU A 118 4.31 -3.14 -9.14
CA LEU A 118 3.39 -2.11 -8.65
C LEU A 118 4.14 -0.82 -8.29
N ARG A 119 5.34 -0.92 -7.71
CA ARG A 119 6.27 0.19 -7.48
C ARG A 119 6.63 0.91 -8.77
N ASP A 120 7.00 0.18 -9.81
CA ASP A 120 7.36 0.76 -11.11
C ASP A 120 6.19 1.54 -11.73
N LYS A 121 4.96 1.00 -11.59
CA LYS A 121 3.74 1.70 -12.02
C LYS A 121 3.49 2.98 -11.23
N ALA A 122 3.67 2.92 -9.90
CA ALA A 122 3.51 4.09 -9.05
C ALA A 122 4.55 5.17 -9.42
N ILE A 123 5.83 4.80 -9.57
CA ILE A 123 6.89 5.72 -10.00
C ILE A 123 6.53 6.35 -11.35
N ALA A 124 6.09 5.56 -12.33
CA ALA A 124 5.70 6.08 -13.63
C ALA A 124 4.52 7.07 -13.55
N ALA A 125 3.53 6.81 -12.69
CA ALA A 125 2.41 7.71 -12.46
C ALA A 125 2.85 9.04 -11.83
N TYR A 126 3.83 9.01 -10.93
CA TYR A 126 4.38 10.21 -10.28
C TYR A 126 5.36 10.98 -11.16
N ALA A 127 6.10 10.30 -12.03
CA ALA A 127 6.99 10.94 -13.00
C ALA A 127 6.23 11.85 -13.99
N GLN A 128 4.94 11.57 -14.21
CA GLN A 128 4.06 12.44 -15.02
C GLN A 128 3.64 13.72 -14.28
N TYR A 129 3.73 13.75 -12.93
CA TYR A 129 3.29 14.85 -12.08
C TYR A 129 4.32 15.18 -10.97
N PRO A 130 5.53 15.66 -11.31
CA PRO A 130 6.65 15.80 -10.36
C PRO A 130 6.40 16.82 -9.23
N GLY A 131 5.49 17.78 -9.41
CA GLY A 131 5.19 18.83 -8.42
C GLY A 131 4.56 18.33 -7.12
N GLN A 132 4.09 17.08 -7.06
CA GLN A 132 3.33 16.55 -5.91
C GLN A 132 4.21 15.87 -4.85
N ILE A 133 5.43 15.44 -5.20
CA ILE A 133 6.35 14.74 -4.28
C ILE A 133 7.06 15.73 -3.35
N LEU A 134 7.34 16.94 -3.85
CA LEU A 134 8.03 18.02 -3.13
C LEU A 134 7.20 18.68 -2.02
N GLY A 135 5.89 18.38 -1.92
CA GLY A 135 5.01 18.96 -0.90
C GLY A 135 5.00 18.22 0.45
N LEU A 136 5.91 17.27 0.66
CA LEU A 136 6.00 16.44 1.87
C LEU A 136 7.28 16.66 2.69
N GLU A 137 8.10 17.66 2.33
CA GLU A 137 9.24 18.11 3.14
C GLU A 137 8.82 19.02 4.30
#